data_AF-A0A9D1YCF4-F1
#
_entry.id   AF-A0A9D1YCF4-F1
#
_cell.length_a   1.000
_cell.length_b   1.000
_cell.length_c   1.000
_cell.angle_alpha   90.00
_cell.angle_beta   90.00
_cell.angle_gamma   90.00
#
_symmetry.space_group_name_H-M   'P 1'
#
loop_
_entity.id
_entity.type
_entity.pdbx_description
1 polymer ?
#
loop_
_entity_poly.entity_id
_entity_poly.type
_entity_poly.pdbx_seq_one_letter_code
_entity_poly.pdbx_strand_id
1 'polypeptide(L)'
;MDIVILDLEWNAAYSRRIKGYINEIIQFGAVKVSPGLQEKSCFSCFVKPQVSKHVNTLVTDLTSITDDNLTGGLTFMQAVSRFKKWAGECLLLTWGTSDILALIENCRYFSGDGQVPFLTRYCDLQRYAQERMGLGTKEQVGLSKAAELLGLDLSGMDHHRALDDSRMALEILKKVYHPQAMAPFVQECGAEFYRKITFKTTYICDLNSPLVEAGHLRFPCPKCGGESRRKTRWALKNKSFRAEFQCGSCGYPFAGRLTIKQKYEGLTVSKKTYPVAVIQAPRAPQPGPLGNMDLTFPQGVGVLRFAQWREENWVNHAFTTRVGGVSQKEFAAMNLGFRRGDDDGKVAENYRLFCAAAGFDPESLVCGAQDHHVNIRRVTAENRGTGIWREKDMESIDGLCTDDPAVTLVIYCADCVPLYFLDPAHRAIGLAHAGWRGTAAGMAREMVERMGKEFGTRPQDLLVAVGPSIGPECFEVDAPVGEEFLKLPQSGKFVSGPQGEKYHVDLWECNRQFLLSAGVREERITLGKVCTMCESDLLFSHRKTRGRRGSNCAMLALSGEGQG
;
A
#
# COMPACT_ATOMS: atom_id res chain seq x y z
N MET A 1 37.33 -10.11 -25.99
CA MET A 1 37.21 -9.98 -24.53
C MET A 1 36.15 -10.95 -24.07
N ASP A 2 36.40 -11.71 -23.01
CA ASP A 2 35.41 -12.67 -22.50
C ASP A 2 34.23 -11.93 -21.84
N ILE A 3 33.09 -12.59 -21.79
CA ILE A 3 31.87 -12.10 -21.14
C ILE A 3 31.69 -12.92 -19.86
N VAL A 4 31.44 -12.25 -18.74
CA VAL A 4 31.12 -12.90 -17.46
C VAL A 4 29.72 -12.47 -17.06
N ILE A 5 28.83 -13.43 -16.86
CA ILE A 5 27.49 -13.20 -16.33
C ILE A 5 27.53 -13.58 -14.87
N LEU A 6 27.22 -12.62 -14.00
CA LEU A 6 27.29 -12.72 -12.55
C LEU A 6 25.89 -12.54 -11.96
N ASP A 7 25.64 -13.31 -10.92
CA ASP A 7 24.50 -13.16 -10.04
C ASP A 7 24.97 -13.40 -8.59
N LEU A 8 24.26 -12.82 -7.63
CA LEU A 8 24.61 -12.83 -6.21
C LEU A 8 23.38 -13.10 -5.36
N GLU A 9 23.55 -13.93 -4.34
CA GLU A 9 22.57 -14.02 -3.26
C GLU A 9 23.05 -13.22 -2.06
N TRP A 10 22.12 -12.58 -1.36
CA TRP A 10 22.42 -11.77 -0.16
C TRP A 10 21.38 -11.92 0.94
N ASN A 11 21.84 -11.71 2.18
CA ASN A 11 21.02 -11.66 3.38
C ASN A 11 20.86 -10.20 3.86
N ALA A 12 19.64 -9.78 4.16
CA ALA A 12 19.40 -8.46 4.74
C ALA A 12 19.83 -8.46 6.23
N ALA A 13 21.00 -7.89 6.51
CA ALA A 13 21.61 -7.91 7.84
C ALA A 13 21.58 -6.52 8.50
N TYR A 14 21.09 -6.43 9.74
CA TYR A 14 21.19 -5.18 10.50
C TYR A 14 22.61 -4.98 11.03
N SER A 15 23.27 -3.92 10.58
CA SER A 15 24.60 -3.53 11.05
C SER A 15 24.52 -2.42 12.09
N ARG A 16 25.06 -2.70 13.27
CA ARG A 16 25.25 -1.70 14.33
C ARG A 16 26.21 -0.59 13.92
N ARG A 17 27.17 -0.88 13.03
CA ARG A 17 28.20 0.07 12.60
C ARG A 17 27.62 1.21 11.76
N ILE A 18 26.69 0.90 10.86
CA ILE A 18 26.00 1.90 10.02
C ILE A 18 24.62 2.27 10.55
N LYS A 19 24.20 1.70 11.69
CA LYS A 19 22.86 1.86 12.29
C LYS A 19 21.74 1.64 11.25
N GLY A 20 21.87 0.59 10.45
CA GLY A 20 20.99 0.31 9.33
C GLY A 20 21.21 -1.07 8.74
N TYR A 21 20.40 -1.43 7.76
CA TYR A 21 20.51 -2.72 7.06
C TYR A 21 21.51 -2.64 5.91
N ILE A 22 22.17 -3.76 5.65
CA ILE A 22 23.03 -4.02 4.50
C ILE A 22 22.57 -5.31 3.83
N ASN A 23 22.61 -5.36 2.50
CA ASN A 23 22.43 -6.59 1.75
C ASN A 23 23.76 -7.37 1.75
N GLU A 24 24.02 -8.10 2.82
CA GLU A 24 25.26 -8.86 3.02
C GLU A 24 25.33 -10.03 2.02
N ILE A 25 26.28 -10.00 1.10
CA ILE A 25 26.40 -11.04 0.06
C ILE A 25 26.81 -12.38 0.70
N ILE A 26 26.08 -13.44 0.37
CA ILE A 26 26.26 -14.80 0.90
C ILE A 26 26.63 -15.83 -0.18
N GLN A 27 26.43 -15.52 -1.47
CA GLN A 27 26.85 -16.40 -2.57
C GLN A 27 27.30 -15.60 -3.79
N PHE A 28 28.32 -16.10 -4.46
CA PHE A 28 28.66 -15.71 -5.84
C PHE A 28 28.32 -16.87 -6.76
N GLY A 29 27.67 -16.58 -7.88
CA GLY A 29 27.50 -17.50 -8.99
C GLY A 29 27.77 -16.78 -10.30
N ALA A 30 28.58 -17.36 -11.18
CA ALA A 30 28.87 -16.74 -12.46
C ALA A 30 29.26 -17.74 -13.53
N VAL A 31 29.00 -17.38 -14.78
CA VAL A 31 29.42 -18.12 -15.96
C VAL A 31 30.29 -17.23 -16.84
N LYS A 32 31.45 -17.75 -17.25
CA LYS A 32 32.34 -17.09 -18.21
C LYS A 32 32.17 -17.72 -19.58
N VAL A 33 31.98 -16.89 -20.59
CA VAL A 33 31.82 -17.30 -21.99
C VAL A 33 32.76 -16.55 -22.93
N SER A 34 33.06 -17.17 -24.06
CA SER A 34 33.75 -16.52 -25.18
C SER A 34 32.87 -15.43 -25.83
N PRO A 35 33.42 -14.56 -26.69
CA PRO A 35 32.61 -13.64 -27.49
C PRO A 35 31.53 -14.32 -28.35
N GLY A 36 31.70 -15.61 -28.68
CA GLY A 36 30.71 -16.43 -29.36
C GLY A 36 29.73 -17.14 -28.43
N LEU A 37 29.66 -16.73 -27.15
CA LEU A 37 28.80 -17.30 -26.10
C LEU A 37 29.03 -18.79 -25.79
N GLN A 38 30.21 -19.31 -26.11
CA GLN A 38 30.60 -20.66 -25.68
C GLN A 38 31.10 -20.62 -24.24
N GLU A 39 30.52 -21.46 -23.39
CA GLU A 39 30.91 -21.58 -21.98
C GLU A 39 32.36 -22.05 -21.85
N LYS A 40 33.15 -21.31 -21.07
CA LYS A 40 34.55 -21.64 -20.77
C LYS A 40 34.72 -22.23 -19.39
N SER A 41 34.05 -21.64 -18.40
CA SER A 41 34.16 -22.02 -16.99
C SER A 41 33.06 -21.38 -16.16
N CYS A 42 32.74 -21.97 -15.02
CA CYS A 42 31.88 -21.38 -13.99
C CYS A 42 32.68 -20.95 -12.75
N PHE A 43 32.09 -20.06 -11.97
CA PHE A 43 32.54 -19.71 -10.63
C PHE A 43 31.36 -19.81 -9.68
N SER A 44 31.55 -20.51 -8.56
CA SER A 44 30.59 -20.50 -7.47
C SER A 44 31.32 -20.57 -6.14
N CYS A 45 30.92 -19.75 -5.19
CA CYS A 45 31.38 -19.86 -3.81
C CYS A 45 30.38 -19.27 -2.83
N PHE A 46 30.32 -19.85 -1.64
CA PHE A 46 29.64 -19.24 -0.50
C PHE A 46 30.54 -18.19 0.16
N VAL A 47 29.90 -17.12 0.62
CA VAL A 47 30.49 -16.04 1.40
C VAL A 47 29.95 -16.15 2.80
N LYS A 48 30.85 -16.27 3.78
CA LYS A 48 30.43 -16.37 5.18
C LYS A 48 29.92 -15.01 5.66
N PRO A 49 28.76 -14.94 6.32
CA PRO A 49 28.29 -13.72 6.98
C PRO A 49 29.30 -13.22 8.02
N GLN A 50 29.48 -11.92 8.06
CA GLN A 50 30.35 -11.19 8.99
C GLN A 50 29.58 -10.11 9.78
N VAL A 51 28.34 -9.79 9.38
CA VAL A 51 27.45 -8.82 10.01
C VAL A 51 26.32 -9.52 10.75
N SER A 52 25.63 -10.44 10.08
CA SER A 52 24.55 -11.25 10.67
C SER A 52 25.07 -12.58 11.23
N LYS A 53 24.42 -13.09 12.28
CA LYS A 53 24.75 -14.40 12.87
C LYS A 53 24.00 -15.56 12.19
N HIS A 54 22.86 -15.27 11.58
CA HIS A 54 21.95 -16.24 10.97
C HIS A 54 21.39 -15.67 9.66
N VAL A 55 21.19 -16.54 8.68
CA VAL A 55 20.45 -16.23 7.46
C VAL A 55 18.97 -16.05 7.81
N ASN A 56 18.33 -15.04 7.22
CA ASN A 56 16.89 -14.83 7.38
C ASN A 56 16.12 -16.03 6.79
N THR A 57 15.09 -16.50 7.49
CA THR A 57 14.24 -17.62 7.04
C THR A 57 13.67 -17.39 5.65
N LEU A 58 13.26 -16.16 5.32
CA LEU A 58 12.77 -15.81 3.97
C LEU A 58 13.83 -16.04 2.89
N VAL A 59 15.10 -15.72 3.17
CA VAL A 59 16.21 -15.94 2.24
C VAL A 59 16.52 -17.43 2.14
N THR A 60 16.42 -18.16 3.25
CA THR A 60 16.60 -19.61 3.29
C THR A 60 15.54 -20.32 2.45
N ASP A 61 14.27 -19.94 2.60
CA ASP A 61 13.15 -20.52 1.86
C ASP A 61 13.23 -20.24 0.36
N LEU A 62 13.72 -19.05 -0.02
CA LEU A 62 13.89 -18.67 -1.43
C LEU A 62 15.09 -19.36 -2.08
N THR A 63 16.25 -19.31 -1.44
CA THR A 63 17.55 -19.69 -2.05
C THR A 63 18.02 -21.10 -1.70
N SER A 64 17.35 -21.75 -0.75
CA SER A 64 17.80 -22.98 -0.09
C SER A 64 19.20 -22.87 0.54
N ILE A 65 19.71 -21.65 0.79
CA ILE A 65 21.00 -21.42 1.48
C ILE A 65 20.77 -21.40 2.99
N THR A 66 21.44 -22.30 3.70
CA THR A 66 21.39 -22.40 5.16
C THR A 66 22.68 -21.92 5.83
N ASP A 67 22.64 -21.69 7.14
CA ASP A 67 23.83 -21.36 7.95
C ASP A 67 24.95 -22.41 7.79
N ASP A 68 24.59 -23.68 7.61
CA ASP A 68 25.55 -24.78 7.39
C ASP A 68 26.31 -24.64 6.08
N ASN A 69 25.65 -24.17 5.01
CA ASN A 69 26.32 -23.90 3.73
C ASN A 69 27.37 -22.80 3.86
N LEU A 70 27.14 -21.83 4.76
CA LEU A 70 27.97 -20.63 4.88
C LEU A 70 29.13 -20.77 5.88
N THR A 71 29.08 -21.75 6.78
CA THR A 71 30.08 -21.95 7.84
C THR A 71 31.51 -22.17 7.28
N GLY A 72 31.62 -22.80 6.11
CA GLY A 72 32.89 -23.00 5.38
C GLY A 72 33.20 -21.94 4.31
N GLY A 73 32.38 -20.89 4.22
CA GLY A 73 32.47 -19.86 3.19
C GLY A 73 33.71 -18.97 3.29
N LEU A 74 34.03 -18.29 2.19
CA LEU A 74 35.09 -17.28 2.13
C LEU A 74 34.63 -15.98 2.81
N THR A 75 35.56 -15.16 3.32
CA THR A 75 35.19 -13.75 3.60
C THR A 75 34.82 -13.05 2.31
N PHE A 76 34.03 -11.98 2.39
CA PHE A 76 33.64 -11.22 1.20
C PHE A 76 34.85 -10.77 0.37
N MET A 77 35.89 -10.22 1.02
CA MET A 77 37.09 -9.77 0.32
C MET A 77 37.92 -10.92 -0.29
N GLN A 78 37.90 -12.11 0.32
CA GLN A 78 38.51 -13.31 -0.28
C GLN A 78 37.74 -13.77 -1.52
N ALA A 79 36.41 -13.76 -1.47
CA ALA A 79 35.56 -14.08 -2.62
C ALA A 79 35.80 -13.10 -3.78
N VAL A 80 35.82 -11.80 -3.51
CA VAL A 80 36.13 -10.73 -4.49
C VAL A 80 37.51 -10.92 -5.11
N SER A 81 38.53 -11.24 -4.30
CA SER A 81 39.89 -11.48 -4.79
C SER A 81 39.96 -12.71 -5.71
N ARG A 82 39.33 -13.82 -5.32
CA ARG A 82 39.26 -15.03 -6.14
C ARG A 82 38.47 -14.81 -7.41
N PHE A 83 37.32 -14.12 -7.33
CA PHE A 83 36.50 -13.78 -8.47
C PHE A 83 37.27 -12.92 -9.47
N LYS A 84 37.95 -11.86 -9.00
CA LYS A 84 38.80 -11.01 -9.84
C LYS A 84 39.85 -11.81 -10.61
N LYS A 85 40.58 -12.69 -9.90
CA LYS A 85 41.61 -13.55 -10.50
C LYS A 85 41.00 -14.52 -11.52
N TRP A 86 39.84 -15.11 -11.19
CA TRP A 86 39.14 -16.02 -12.09
C TRP A 86 38.61 -15.28 -13.32
N ALA A 87 37.89 -14.18 -13.16
CA ALA A 87 37.24 -13.43 -14.23
C ALA A 87 38.26 -12.85 -15.23
N GLY A 88 39.35 -12.26 -14.74
CA GLY A 88 40.29 -11.52 -15.57
C GLY A 88 39.67 -10.26 -16.18
N GLU A 89 40.26 -9.75 -17.25
CA GLU A 89 39.64 -8.66 -18.02
C GLU A 89 38.44 -9.18 -18.82
N CYS A 90 37.26 -8.69 -18.48
CA CYS A 90 36.00 -9.14 -19.07
C CYS A 90 34.99 -8.00 -19.17
N LEU A 91 33.96 -8.24 -19.98
CA LEU A 91 32.71 -7.50 -19.89
C LEU A 91 31.81 -8.21 -18.87
N LEU A 92 31.50 -7.53 -17.75
CA LEU A 92 30.62 -8.07 -16.72
C LEU A 92 29.16 -7.75 -17.03
N LEU A 93 28.31 -8.77 -16.98
CA LEU A 93 26.87 -8.69 -17.11
C LEU A 93 26.23 -9.16 -15.81
N THR A 94 25.15 -8.50 -15.41
CA THR A 94 24.21 -8.97 -14.40
C THR A 94 22.80 -8.80 -14.96
N TRP A 95 21.81 -9.55 -14.47
CA TRP A 95 20.46 -9.40 -14.99
C TRP A 95 19.96 -7.97 -14.76
N GLY A 96 20.07 -7.42 -13.55
CA GLY A 96 19.78 -6.01 -13.26
C GLY A 96 20.92 -5.32 -12.50
N THR A 97 20.73 -4.07 -12.12
CA THR A 97 21.75 -3.30 -11.38
C THR A 97 21.88 -3.68 -9.91
N SER A 98 20.98 -4.50 -9.37
CA SER A 98 20.92 -4.89 -7.96
C SER A 98 22.22 -5.52 -7.46
N ASP A 99 22.79 -6.47 -8.22
CA ASP A 99 24.04 -7.16 -7.87
C ASP A 99 25.22 -6.19 -7.78
N ILE A 100 25.30 -5.25 -8.73
CA ILE A 100 26.34 -4.22 -8.74
C ILE A 100 26.18 -3.30 -7.53
N LEU A 101 24.96 -2.91 -7.19
CA LEU A 101 24.69 -2.09 -6.00
C LEU A 101 25.06 -2.83 -4.71
N ALA A 102 24.74 -4.12 -4.62
CA ALA A 102 25.12 -4.98 -3.50
C ALA A 102 26.66 -5.08 -3.40
N LEU A 103 27.37 -5.31 -4.51
CA LEU A 103 28.84 -5.32 -4.53
C LEU A 103 29.43 -3.99 -4.05
N ILE A 104 28.93 -2.86 -4.55
CA ILE A 104 29.39 -1.53 -4.15
C ILE A 104 29.17 -1.31 -2.65
N GLU A 105 28.00 -1.70 -2.14
CA GLU A 105 27.66 -1.57 -0.72
C GLU A 105 28.59 -2.44 0.14
N ASN A 106 28.81 -3.70 -0.24
CA ASN A 106 29.67 -4.62 0.50
C ASN A 106 31.15 -4.23 0.41
N CYS A 107 31.65 -3.78 -0.75
CA CYS A 107 33.00 -3.21 -0.87
C CYS A 107 33.15 -2.02 0.08
N ARG A 108 32.24 -1.04 0.03
CA ARG A 108 32.28 0.12 0.94
C ARG A 108 32.26 -0.33 2.40
N TYR A 109 31.48 -1.35 2.73
CA TYR A 109 31.38 -1.88 4.08
C TYR A 109 32.69 -2.58 4.52
N PHE A 110 33.24 -3.49 3.74
CA PHE A 110 34.36 -4.34 4.18
C PHE A 110 35.75 -3.79 3.89
N SER A 111 35.91 -2.92 2.88
CA SER A 111 37.20 -2.29 2.54
C SER A 111 37.25 -0.78 2.81
N GLY A 112 36.10 -0.13 3.04
CA GLY A 112 35.99 1.32 3.15
C GLY A 112 35.89 2.05 1.81
N ASP A 113 36.04 1.33 0.69
CA ASP A 113 35.95 1.86 -0.66
C ASP A 113 34.80 1.19 -1.42
N GLY A 114 33.93 1.98 -2.04
CA GLY A 114 32.81 1.46 -2.83
C GLY A 114 33.19 0.99 -4.24
N GLN A 115 34.46 1.15 -4.64
CA GLN A 115 34.93 0.68 -5.94
C GLN A 115 35.05 -0.85 -5.95
N VAL A 116 34.38 -1.49 -6.91
CA VAL A 116 34.42 -2.94 -7.09
C VAL A 116 35.68 -3.32 -7.87
N PRO A 117 36.61 -4.12 -7.30
CA PRO A 117 37.98 -4.27 -7.85
C PRO A 117 38.13 -4.89 -9.24
N PHE A 118 37.10 -5.57 -9.75
CA PHE A 118 37.08 -6.24 -11.04
C PHE A 118 36.09 -5.61 -12.04
N LEU A 119 35.34 -4.58 -11.62
CA LEU A 119 34.31 -3.95 -12.43
C LEU A 119 34.92 -2.84 -13.28
N THR A 120 35.34 -3.18 -14.49
CA THR A 120 35.91 -2.24 -15.47
C THR A 120 34.92 -1.90 -16.58
N ARG A 121 34.21 -2.91 -17.11
CA ARG A 121 33.17 -2.75 -18.12
C ARG A 121 31.92 -3.50 -17.71
N TYR A 122 30.77 -2.86 -17.84
CA TYR A 122 29.49 -3.39 -17.35
C TYR A 122 28.39 -3.25 -18.39
N CYS A 123 27.53 -4.27 -18.50
CA CYS A 123 26.28 -4.19 -19.24
C CYS A 123 25.12 -4.70 -18.38
N ASP A 124 24.06 -3.89 -18.29
CA ASP A 124 22.78 -4.28 -17.70
C ASP A 124 22.05 -5.19 -18.70
N LEU A 125 22.05 -6.50 -18.44
CA LEU A 125 21.55 -7.49 -19.39
C LEU A 125 20.03 -7.41 -19.55
N GLN A 126 19.27 -7.11 -18.49
CA GLN A 126 17.82 -6.92 -18.55
C GLN A 126 17.48 -5.78 -19.51
N ARG A 127 18.14 -4.62 -19.38
CA ARG A 127 17.86 -3.49 -20.29
C ARG A 127 18.16 -3.83 -21.74
N TYR A 128 19.28 -4.50 -21.99
CA TYR A 128 19.63 -4.97 -23.33
C TYR A 128 18.61 -5.97 -23.87
N ALA A 129 18.27 -7.00 -23.10
CA ALA A 129 17.35 -8.05 -23.51
C ALA A 129 15.94 -7.50 -23.79
N GLN A 130 15.43 -6.60 -22.94
CA GLN A 130 14.13 -5.96 -23.15
C GLN A 130 14.07 -5.19 -24.47
N GLU A 131 15.10 -4.40 -24.79
CA GLU A 131 15.17 -3.69 -26.08
C GLU A 131 15.12 -4.68 -27.25
N ARG A 132 15.88 -5.78 -27.16
CA ARG A 132 15.92 -6.83 -28.20
C ARG A 132 14.60 -7.59 -28.33
N MET A 133 13.84 -7.69 -27.25
CA MET A 133 12.51 -8.31 -27.21
C MET A 133 11.39 -7.34 -27.62
N GLY A 134 11.69 -6.07 -27.93
CA GLY A 134 10.69 -5.05 -28.25
C GLY A 134 9.82 -4.65 -27.05
N LEU A 135 10.29 -4.89 -25.84
CA LEU A 135 9.59 -4.55 -24.62
C LEU A 135 9.85 -3.07 -24.28
N GLY A 136 8.78 -2.33 -23.99
CA GLY A 136 8.89 -0.92 -23.62
C GLY A 136 9.64 -0.71 -22.30
N THR A 137 10.14 0.51 -22.06
CA THR A 137 10.89 0.86 -20.84
C THR A 137 10.03 1.15 -19.60
N LYS A 138 8.70 0.94 -19.70
CA LYS A 138 7.76 1.27 -18.62
C LYS A 138 7.83 0.30 -17.45
N GLU A 139 8.14 -0.97 -17.70
CA GLU A 139 8.21 -2.03 -16.70
C GLU A 139 9.51 -2.82 -16.85
N GLN A 140 10.02 -3.35 -15.73
CA GLN A 140 11.20 -4.20 -15.70
C GLN A 140 10.76 -5.66 -15.69
N VAL A 141 11.21 -6.44 -16.67
CA VAL A 141 10.93 -7.87 -16.79
C VAL A 141 11.93 -8.66 -15.95
N GLY A 142 11.42 -9.38 -14.95
CA GLY A 142 12.21 -10.30 -14.14
C GLY A 142 12.82 -11.44 -14.96
N LEU A 143 13.87 -12.07 -14.44
CA LEU A 143 14.65 -13.09 -15.15
C LEU A 143 13.77 -14.25 -15.64
N SER A 144 13.00 -14.85 -14.73
CA SER A 144 12.08 -15.96 -15.05
C SER A 144 11.03 -15.57 -16.08
N LYS A 145 10.51 -14.34 -16.02
CA LYS A 145 9.52 -13.86 -16.98
C LYS A 145 10.11 -13.67 -18.37
N ALA A 146 11.35 -13.18 -18.46
CA ALA A 146 12.04 -13.06 -19.74
C ALA A 146 12.34 -14.44 -20.35
N ALA A 147 12.73 -15.42 -19.52
CA ALA A 147 12.93 -16.79 -19.97
C ALA A 147 11.64 -17.41 -20.54
N GLU A 148 10.51 -17.23 -19.84
CA GLU A 148 9.19 -17.66 -20.29
C GLU A 148 8.80 -17.03 -21.63
N LEU A 149 8.97 -15.71 -21.78
CA LEU A 149 8.66 -14.99 -23.02
C LEU A 149 9.51 -15.44 -24.22
N LEU A 150 10.70 -15.98 -23.96
CA LEU A 150 11.59 -16.51 -25.00
C LEU A 150 11.40 -18.02 -25.23
N GLY A 151 10.43 -18.65 -24.55
CA GLY A 151 10.15 -20.08 -24.65
C GLY A 151 11.30 -20.96 -24.18
N LEU A 152 12.04 -20.52 -23.17
CA LEU A 152 13.10 -21.32 -22.56
C LEU A 152 12.49 -22.33 -21.59
N ASP A 153 12.93 -23.58 -21.68
CA ASP A 153 12.58 -24.63 -20.72
C ASP A 153 13.33 -24.38 -19.41
N LEU A 154 12.58 -24.19 -18.33
CA LEU A 154 13.09 -23.94 -16.98
C LEU A 154 13.16 -25.23 -16.16
N SER A 155 12.75 -26.38 -16.71
CA SER A 155 12.75 -27.64 -15.99
C SER A 155 14.19 -28.09 -15.65
N GLY A 156 14.51 -28.12 -14.36
CA GLY A 156 15.81 -28.57 -13.83
C GLY A 156 16.80 -27.48 -13.40
N MET A 157 16.41 -26.19 -13.42
CA MET A 157 17.17 -25.13 -12.75
C MET A 157 16.51 -24.79 -11.41
N ASP A 158 17.25 -24.89 -10.31
CA ASP A 158 16.78 -24.39 -9.01
C ASP A 158 16.77 -22.85 -9.08
N HIS A 159 15.56 -22.27 -9.13
CA HIS A 159 15.39 -20.82 -9.06
C HIS A 159 16.00 -20.28 -7.75
N HIS A 160 16.69 -19.13 -7.81
CA HIS A 160 17.33 -18.45 -6.65
C HIS A 160 18.62 -19.11 -6.13
N ARG A 161 19.36 -19.74 -7.05
CA ARG A 161 20.77 -20.08 -6.85
C ARG A 161 21.57 -19.23 -7.82
N ALA A 162 22.52 -18.46 -7.31
CA ALA A 162 23.26 -17.50 -8.12
C ALA A 162 23.91 -18.09 -9.40
N LEU A 163 24.40 -19.35 -9.34
CA LEU A 163 25.01 -19.95 -10.53
C LEU A 163 23.95 -20.34 -11.58
N ASP A 164 22.80 -20.81 -11.14
CA ASP A 164 21.73 -21.24 -12.04
C ASP A 164 21.03 -20.03 -12.67
N ASP A 165 20.85 -18.95 -11.91
CA ASP A 165 20.36 -17.67 -12.43
C ASP A 165 21.36 -17.04 -13.44
N SER A 166 22.66 -17.16 -13.20
CA SER A 166 23.68 -16.77 -14.18
C SER A 166 23.61 -17.60 -15.48
N ARG A 167 23.31 -18.90 -15.40
CA ARG A 167 23.13 -19.78 -16.57
C ARG A 167 21.83 -19.46 -17.31
N MET A 168 20.76 -19.19 -16.59
CA MET A 168 19.50 -18.76 -17.19
C MET A 168 19.66 -17.44 -17.95
N ALA A 169 20.34 -16.48 -17.34
CA ALA A 169 20.72 -15.23 -17.99
C ALA A 169 21.58 -15.46 -19.24
N LEU A 170 22.47 -16.45 -19.24
CA LEU A 170 23.22 -16.85 -20.44
C LEU A 170 22.31 -17.41 -21.54
N GLU A 171 21.35 -18.27 -21.22
CA GLU A 171 20.42 -18.81 -22.22
C GLU A 171 19.54 -17.72 -22.84
N ILE A 172 19.09 -16.75 -22.04
CA ILE A 172 18.41 -15.56 -22.55
C ILE A 172 19.35 -14.77 -23.47
N LEU A 173 20.58 -14.52 -23.03
CA LEU A 173 21.57 -13.80 -23.83
C LEU A 173 21.78 -14.50 -25.18
N LYS A 174 21.98 -15.83 -25.22
CA LYS A 174 22.14 -16.61 -26.45
C LYS A 174 21.01 -16.40 -27.46
N LYS A 175 19.77 -16.20 -26.99
CA LYS A 175 18.60 -15.93 -27.86
C LYS A 175 18.59 -14.51 -28.43
N VAL A 176 19.02 -13.51 -27.66
CA VAL A 176 18.86 -12.09 -28.03
C VAL A 176 20.17 -11.43 -28.50
N TYR A 177 21.30 -12.12 -28.38
CA TYR A 177 22.63 -11.55 -28.57
C TYR A 177 22.91 -11.11 -29.99
N HIS A 178 23.41 -9.88 -30.09
CA HIS A 178 23.93 -9.29 -31.30
C HIS A 178 25.05 -8.30 -30.89
N PRO A 179 26.33 -8.57 -31.22
CA PRO A 179 27.47 -7.81 -30.69
C PRO A 179 27.36 -6.29 -30.93
N GLN A 180 26.98 -5.88 -32.14
CA GLN A 180 26.83 -4.46 -32.48
C GLN A 180 25.66 -3.80 -31.75
N ALA A 181 24.62 -4.56 -31.41
CA ALA A 181 23.47 -4.02 -30.69
C ALA A 181 23.73 -3.91 -29.19
N MET A 182 24.67 -4.69 -28.64
CA MET A 182 25.04 -4.62 -27.23
C MET A 182 26.00 -3.46 -26.94
N ALA A 183 26.84 -3.07 -27.91
CA ALA A 183 27.85 -2.03 -27.72
C ALA A 183 27.32 -0.73 -27.07
N PRO A 184 26.14 -0.18 -27.42
CA PRO A 184 25.59 1.02 -26.77
C PRO A 184 25.18 0.84 -25.30
N PHE A 185 25.01 -0.41 -24.84
CA PHE A 185 24.63 -0.75 -23.47
C PHE A 185 25.84 -0.98 -22.55
N VAL A 186 27.04 -1.10 -23.13
CA VAL A 186 28.28 -1.29 -22.40
C VAL A 186 28.76 0.04 -21.81
N GLN A 187 29.01 0.05 -20.51
CA GLN A 187 29.47 1.20 -19.75
C GLN A 187 30.90 0.98 -19.25
N GLU A 188 31.73 2.01 -19.39
CA GLU A 188 33.03 2.08 -18.73
C GLU A 188 32.85 2.46 -17.25
N CYS A 189 33.36 1.64 -16.34
CA CYS A 189 33.09 1.72 -14.91
C CYS A 189 34.07 2.64 -14.17
N GLY A 190 34.18 3.89 -14.64
CA GLY A 190 34.96 4.94 -13.99
C GLY A 190 34.20 5.67 -12.87
N ALA A 191 34.76 6.77 -12.34
CA ALA A 191 34.13 7.55 -11.28
C ALA A 191 32.69 8.01 -11.61
N GLU A 192 32.43 8.34 -12.87
CA GLU A 192 31.10 8.76 -13.35
C GLU A 192 30.07 7.63 -13.28
N PHE A 193 30.48 6.40 -13.59
CA PHE A 193 29.61 5.22 -13.46
C PHE A 193 29.17 5.03 -12.00
N TYR A 194 30.10 5.09 -11.05
CA TYR A 194 29.79 4.94 -9.63
C TYR A 194 28.90 6.09 -9.13
N ARG A 195 29.14 7.33 -9.57
CA ARG A 195 28.26 8.47 -9.25
C ARG A 195 26.84 8.24 -9.76
N LYS A 196 26.69 7.80 -11.01
CA LYS A 196 25.38 7.55 -11.64
C LYS A 196 24.64 6.40 -10.98
N ILE A 197 25.27 5.24 -10.83
CA ILE A 197 24.59 4.03 -10.37
C ILE A 197 24.20 4.13 -8.88
N THR A 198 24.99 4.82 -8.06
CA THR A 198 24.69 4.98 -6.63
C THR A 198 23.77 6.17 -6.30
N PHE A 199 23.37 6.96 -7.32
CA PHE A 199 22.53 8.12 -7.11
C PHE A 199 21.11 7.72 -6.71
N LYS A 200 20.70 8.11 -5.49
CA LYS A 200 19.34 7.90 -5.00
C LYS A 200 18.45 9.05 -5.46
N THR A 201 17.38 8.73 -6.19
CA THR A 201 16.36 9.73 -6.57
C THR A 201 15.70 10.28 -5.31
N THR A 202 15.76 11.60 -5.12
CA THR A 202 15.14 12.29 -3.99
C THR A 202 13.93 13.11 -4.44
N TYR A 203 13.01 13.37 -3.52
CA TYR A 203 11.84 14.22 -3.76
C TYR A 203 12.11 15.60 -3.17
N ILE A 204 11.96 16.65 -3.97
CA ILE A 204 12.06 18.01 -3.47
C ILE A 204 10.76 18.37 -2.77
N CYS A 205 10.82 18.37 -1.45
CA CYS A 205 9.69 18.61 -0.56
C CYS A 205 9.73 20.00 0.10
N ASP A 206 10.68 20.84 -0.29
CA ASP A 206 10.74 22.26 0.05
C ASP A 206 10.70 23.12 -1.23
N LEU A 207 9.72 24.03 -1.31
CA LEU A 207 9.57 24.94 -2.46
C LEU A 207 10.59 26.08 -2.45
N ASN A 208 11.30 26.30 -1.35
CA ASN A 208 12.38 27.27 -1.27
C ASN A 208 13.73 26.69 -1.72
N SER A 209 13.77 25.40 -2.06
CA SER A 209 14.96 24.79 -2.63
C SER A 209 15.41 25.56 -3.88
N PRO A 210 16.72 25.82 -4.04
CA PRO A 210 17.25 26.54 -5.21
C PRO A 210 17.00 25.79 -6.53
N LEU A 211 16.65 24.51 -6.45
CA LEU A 211 16.26 23.67 -7.57
C LEU A 211 14.82 23.94 -8.05
N VAL A 212 14.02 24.70 -7.30
CA VAL A 212 12.64 25.01 -7.65
C VAL A 212 12.56 26.33 -8.38
N GLU A 213 12.37 26.27 -9.69
CA GLU A 213 12.18 27.44 -10.53
C GLU A 213 10.74 27.97 -10.50
N ALA A 214 10.56 29.26 -10.74
CA ALA A 214 9.24 29.90 -10.82
C ALA A 214 8.33 29.23 -11.86
N GLY A 215 8.90 28.74 -12.98
CA GLY A 215 8.17 28.00 -14.02
C GLY A 215 7.55 26.69 -13.51
N HIS A 216 8.16 26.02 -12.53
CA HIS A 216 7.61 24.80 -11.93
C HIS A 216 6.31 25.07 -11.16
N LEU A 217 6.12 26.29 -10.66
CA LEU A 217 4.94 26.66 -9.86
C LEU A 217 3.77 27.16 -10.70
N ARG A 218 3.97 27.37 -12.00
CA ARG A 218 2.91 27.81 -12.93
C ARG A 218 2.03 26.65 -13.37
N PHE A 219 0.73 26.87 -13.35
CA PHE A 219 -0.26 25.92 -13.85
C PHE A 219 -1.16 26.63 -14.88
N PRO A 220 -1.10 26.28 -16.17
CA PRO A 220 -2.03 26.81 -17.15
C PRO A 220 -3.44 26.28 -16.89
N CYS A 221 -4.45 27.04 -17.32
CA CYS A 221 -5.84 26.63 -17.18
C CYS A 221 -6.10 25.33 -17.97
N PRO A 222 -6.63 24.27 -17.36
CA PRO A 222 -6.92 23.03 -18.08
C PRO A 222 -8.08 23.16 -19.08
N LYS A 223 -8.87 24.24 -19.01
CA LYS A 223 -10.02 24.48 -19.89
C LYS A 223 -9.67 25.30 -21.14
N CYS A 224 -8.84 26.34 -21.00
CA CYS A 224 -8.55 27.27 -22.09
C CYS A 224 -7.06 27.53 -22.33
N GLY A 225 -6.16 26.91 -21.57
CA GLY A 225 -4.70 27.12 -21.65
C GLY A 225 -4.20 28.45 -21.07
N GLY A 226 -5.09 29.41 -20.79
CA GLY A 226 -4.74 30.73 -20.28
C GLY A 226 -4.09 30.74 -18.89
N GLU A 227 -3.50 31.87 -18.51
CA GLU A 227 -2.83 32.02 -17.21
C GLU A 227 -3.80 31.85 -16.04
N SER A 228 -3.29 31.33 -14.93
CA SER A 228 -4.05 31.13 -13.71
C SER A 228 -3.35 31.74 -12.49
N ARG A 229 -4.16 32.21 -11.55
CA ARG A 229 -3.71 32.74 -10.27
C ARG A 229 -3.94 31.71 -9.18
N ARG A 230 -2.91 31.40 -8.41
CA ARG A 230 -3.01 30.55 -7.22
C ARG A 230 -3.87 31.25 -6.15
N LYS A 231 -4.88 30.55 -5.62
CA LYS A 231 -5.85 31.05 -4.64
C LYS A 231 -5.54 30.59 -3.21
N THR A 232 -4.85 29.47 -3.05
CA THR A 232 -4.46 28.94 -1.73
C THR A 232 -2.95 28.90 -1.57
N ARG A 233 -2.48 28.71 -0.34
CA ARG A 233 -1.08 28.34 -0.09
C ARG A 233 -0.81 26.94 -0.64
N TRP A 234 0.46 26.65 -0.91
CA TRP A 234 0.90 25.29 -1.21
C TRP A 234 0.80 24.42 0.04
N ALA A 235 0.25 23.23 -0.09
CA ALA A 235 0.23 22.22 0.95
C ALA A 235 1.03 20.99 0.48
N LEU A 236 2.01 20.54 1.27
CA LEU A 236 2.75 19.31 1.02
C LEU A 236 1.94 18.11 1.53
N LYS A 237 1.61 17.17 0.64
CA LYS A 237 0.94 15.90 0.97
C LYS A 237 1.55 14.76 0.15
N ASN A 238 2.05 13.72 0.82
CA ASN A 238 2.67 12.55 0.20
C ASN A 238 3.75 12.92 -0.84
N LYS A 239 4.76 13.70 -0.41
CA LYS A 239 5.90 14.14 -1.26
C LYS A 239 5.49 14.94 -2.51
N SER A 240 4.31 15.57 -2.48
CA SER A 240 3.76 16.37 -3.59
C SER A 240 3.08 17.62 -3.05
N PHE A 241 3.23 18.74 -3.74
CA PHE A 241 2.57 19.99 -3.38
C PHE A 241 1.20 20.12 -4.06
N ARG A 242 0.22 20.70 -3.36
CA ARG A 242 -1.11 20.97 -3.89
C ARG A 242 -1.55 22.40 -3.61
N ALA A 243 -2.26 23.02 -4.54
CA ALA A 243 -2.88 24.32 -4.38
C ALA A 243 -4.07 24.47 -5.32
N GLU A 244 -5.00 25.37 -4.98
CA GLU A 244 -6.10 25.77 -5.86
C GLU A 244 -5.72 27.01 -6.67
N PHE A 245 -6.26 27.09 -7.88
CA PHE A 245 -5.99 28.09 -8.89
C PHE A 245 -7.31 28.54 -9.51
N GLN A 246 -7.33 29.76 -10.03
CA GLN A 246 -8.43 30.31 -10.81
C GLN A 246 -7.86 30.89 -12.10
N CYS A 247 -8.41 30.50 -13.24
CA CYS A 247 -8.00 31.07 -14.52
C CYS A 247 -8.36 32.56 -14.58
N GLY A 248 -7.40 33.40 -15.00
CA GLY A 248 -7.64 34.83 -15.20
C GLY A 248 -8.56 35.12 -16.40
N SER A 249 -8.49 34.29 -17.45
CA SER A 249 -9.24 34.52 -18.70
C SER A 249 -10.69 34.02 -18.64
N CYS A 250 -10.92 32.79 -18.16
CA CYS A 250 -12.26 32.18 -18.16
C CYS A 250 -12.85 31.95 -16.76
N GLY A 251 -12.15 32.35 -15.70
CA GLY A 251 -12.62 32.20 -14.31
C GLY A 251 -12.65 30.77 -13.78
N TYR A 252 -12.32 29.75 -14.60
CA TYR A 252 -12.44 28.35 -14.22
C TYR A 252 -11.58 28.00 -12.98
N PRO A 253 -12.19 27.50 -11.89
CA PRO A 253 -11.47 27.06 -10.72
C PRO A 253 -10.95 25.63 -10.89
N PHE A 254 -9.69 25.40 -10.54
CA PHE A 254 -9.09 24.07 -10.55
C PHE A 254 -8.02 23.95 -9.47
N ALA A 255 -7.64 22.73 -9.15
CA ALA A 255 -6.54 22.42 -8.26
C ALA A 255 -5.37 21.80 -9.04
N GLY A 256 -4.15 22.12 -8.60
CA GLY A 256 -2.91 21.60 -9.15
C GLY A 256 -2.22 20.66 -8.16
N ARG A 257 -1.51 19.66 -8.69
CA ARG A 257 -0.55 18.83 -7.95
C ARG A 257 0.80 18.90 -8.65
N LEU A 258 1.83 19.21 -7.88
CA LEU A 258 3.22 19.32 -8.32
C LEU A 258 4.08 18.28 -7.58
N THR A 259 4.83 17.48 -8.33
CA THR A 259 5.83 16.55 -7.79
C THR A 259 7.15 16.85 -8.47
N ILE A 260 8.21 17.10 -7.69
CA ILE A 260 9.56 17.37 -8.22
C ILE A 260 10.49 16.28 -7.70
N LYS A 261 11.13 15.56 -8.62
CA LYS A 261 12.11 14.52 -8.32
C LYS A 261 13.49 14.95 -8.80
N GLN A 262 14.49 14.88 -7.95
CA GLN A 262 15.89 15.03 -8.37
C GLN A 262 16.41 13.65 -8.74
N LYS A 263 16.72 13.49 -10.03
CA LYS A 263 17.40 12.32 -10.59
C LYS A 263 18.84 12.69 -10.90
N TYR A 264 19.66 11.70 -11.25
CA TYR A 264 21.05 11.91 -11.64
C TYR A 264 21.18 12.86 -12.84
N GLU A 265 20.35 12.63 -13.86
CA GLU A 265 20.33 13.40 -15.11
C GLU A 265 19.68 14.79 -14.97
N GLY A 266 19.17 15.12 -13.77
CA GLY A 266 18.55 16.40 -13.47
C GLY A 266 17.16 16.28 -12.84
N LEU A 267 16.40 17.36 -12.89
CA LEU A 267 15.09 17.45 -12.27
C LEU A 267 13.99 16.89 -13.19
N THR A 268 13.12 16.06 -12.63
CA THR A 268 11.85 15.68 -13.24
C THR A 268 10.71 16.40 -12.53
N VAL A 269 9.92 17.18 -13.28
CA VAL A 269 8.77 17.91 -12.76
C VAL A 269 7.48 17.33 -13.34
N SER A 270 6.61 16.83 -12.49
CA SER A 270 5.29 16.31 -12.86
C SER A 270 4.19 17.22 -12.33
N LYS A 271 3.29 17.64 -13.23
CA LYS A 271 2.13 18.47 -12.92
C LYS A 271 0.85 17.73 -13.29
N LYS A 272 -0.14 17.74 -12.41
CA LYS A 272 -1.52 17.30 -12.73
C LYS A 272 -2.51 18.36 -12.30
N THR A 273 -3.54 18.59 -13.10
CA THR A 273 -4.66 19.47 -12.78
C THR A 273 -5.93 18.65 -12.59
N TYR A 274 -6.84 19.16 -11.77
CA TYR A 274 -8.10 18.50 -11.48
C TYR A 274 -9.12 19.56 -11.04
N PRO A 275 -10.43 19.41 -11.33
CA PRO A 275 -11.45 20.35 -10.87
C PRO A 275 -11.41 20.64 -9.35
N VAL A 276 -11.83 21.82 -8.90
CA VAL A 276 -12.07 22.01 -7.45
C VAL A 276 -13.29 21.18 -7.05
N ALA A 277 -13.21 20.51 -5.90
CA ALA A 277 -14.32 19.71 -5.41
C ALA A 277 -15.50 20.61 -5.01
N VAL A 278 -16.70 20.29 -5.49
CA VAL A 278 -17.93 20.94 -5.04
C VAL A 278 -18.40 20.23 -3.77
N ILE A 279 -18.47 20.98 -2.68
CA ILE A 279 -18.93 20.47 -1.39
C ILE A 279 -20.40 20.85 -1.25
N GLN A 280 -21.27 19.87 -1.40
CA GLN A 280 -22.71 20.04 -1.23
C GLN A 280 -23.04 20.25 0.25
N ALA A 281 -24.03 21.09 0.54
CA ALA A 281 -24.62 21.15 1.87
C ALA A 281 -25.28 19.80 2.22
N PRO A 282 -25.40 19.45 3.51
CA PRO A 282 -26.20 18.30 3.91
C PRO A 282 -27.64 18.42 3.41
N ARG A 283 -28.21 17.33 2.89
CA ARG A 283 -29.59 17.34 2.41
C ARG A 283 -30.59 17.48 3.56
N ALA A 284 -31.81 17.92 3.24
CA ALA A 284 -32.88 18.02 4.21
C ALA A 284 -33.26 16.64 4.79
N PRO A 285 -33.66 16.56 6.07
CA PRO A 285 -34.10 15.31 6.69
C PRO A 285 -35.26 14.66 5.92
N GLN A 286 -35.05 13.43 5.45
CA GLN A 286 -36.09 12.61 4.82
C GLN A 286 -35.93 11.16 5.29
N PRO A 287 -36.75 10.68 6.26
CA PRO A 287 -36.65 9.32 6.75
C PRO A 287 -37.13 8.31 5.72
N GLY A 288 -36.65 7.08 5.83
CA GLY A 288 -37.05 5.99 4.93
C GLY A 288 -35.93 4.98 4.67
N PRO A 289 -36.20 3.97 3.82
CA PRO A 289 -35.19 3.01 3.43
C PRO A 289 -34.11 3.68 2.56
N LEU A 290 -32.86 3.27 2.77
CA LEU A 290 -31.71 3.64 1.95
C LEU A 290 -30.82 2.42 1.79
N GLY A 291 -30.74 1.87 0.57
CA GLY A 291 -30.17 0.54 0.36
C GLY A 291 -30.92 -0.50 1.20
N ASN A 292 -30.19 -1.28 2.00
CA ASN A 292 -30.74 -2.24 2.96
C ASN A 292 -30.68 -1.71 4.41
N MET A 293 -30.71 -0.39 4.58
CA MET A 293 -30.67 0.29 5.87
C MET A 293 -31.86 1.23 6.03
N ASP A 294 -32.15 1.56 7.29
CA ASP A 294 -33.17 2.54 7.66
C ASP A 294 -32.53 3.84 8.08
N LEU A 295 -32.93 4.93 7.41
CA LEU A 295 -32.56 6.29 7.78
C LEU A 295 -33.65 6.90 8.66
N THR A 296 -33.26 7.28 9.87
CA THR A 296 -34.13 7.94 10.86
C THR A 296 -33.50 9.26 11.33
N PHE A 297 -34.30 10.13 11.95
CA PHE A 297 -33.85 11.44 12.44
C PHE A 297 -34.21 11.70 13.91
N PRO A 298 -33.84 10.82 14.85
CA PRO A 298 -34.05 11.09 16.27
C PRO A 298 -33.39 12.42 16.65
N GLN A 299 -34.15 13.31 17.31
CA GLN A 299 -33.67 14.64 17.72
C GLN A 299 -33.08 15.47 16.55
N GLY A 300 -33.53 15.22 15.30
CA GLY A 300 -33.03 15.91 14.11
C GLY A 300 -31.67 15.41 13.59
N VAL A 301 -31.08 14.38 14.22
CA VAL A 301 -29.79 13.78 13.82
C VAL A 301 -30.03 12.57 12.93
N GLY A 302 -29.43 12.55 11.74
CA GLY A 302 -29.58 11.42 10.82
C GLY A 302 -28.79 10.19 11.27
N VAL A 303 -29.49 9.06 11.49
CA VAL A 303 -28.93 7.78 11.94
C VAL A 303 -29.33 6.67 10.98
N LEU A 304 -28.34 5.90 10.51
CA LEU A 304 -28.54 4.71 9.69
C LEU A 304 -28.38 3.43 10.51
N ARG A 305 -29.32 2.48 10.35
CA ARG A 305 -29.29 1.14 10.98
C ARG A 305 -29.62 0.05 9.96
N PHE A 306 -29.02 -1.12 10.08
CA PHE A 306 -29.38 -2.26 9.22
C PHE A 306 -30.80 -2.72 9.49
N ALA A 307 -31.63 -2.79 8.45
CA ALA A 307 -33.04 -3.19 8.59
C ALA A 307 -33.19 -4.64 9.07
N GLN A 308 -32.25 -5.52 8.71
CA GLN A 308 -32.24 -6.93 9.13
C GLN A 308 -31.90 -7.12 10.62
N TRP A 309 -31.35 -6.12 11.30
CA TRP A 309 -30.94 -6.20 12.71
C TRP A 309 -31.92 -5.47 13.64
N ARG A 310 -33.13 -5.13 13.16
CA ARG A 310 -34.14 -4.44 13.98
C ARG A 310 -34.54 -5.23 15.24
N GLU A 311 -34.51 -6.55 15.17
CA GLU A 311 -34.90 -7.44 16.27
C GLU A 311 -33.72 -7.82 17.20
N GLU A 312 -32.49 -7.41 16.88
CA GLU A 312 -31.29 -7.70 17.66
C GLU A 312 -31.17 -6.74 18.87
N ASN A 313 -32.17 -6.74 19.75
CA ASN A 313 -32.31 -5.77 20.85
C ASN A 313 -31.18 -5.83 21.90
N TRP A 314 -30.35 -6.87 21.87
CA TRP A 314 -29.19 -7.03 22.75
C TRP A 314 -27.95 -6.25 22.27
N VAL A 315 -28.02 -5.57 21.12
CA VAL A 315 -26.99 -4.65 20.63
C VAL A 315 -27.57 -3.30 20.21
N ASN A 316 -26.74 -2.27 20.26
CA ASN A 316 -26.98 -0.97 19.64
C ASN A 316 -25.96 -0.74 18.53
N HIS A 317 -26.40 -0.64 17.27
CA HIS A 317 -25.54 -0.36 16.10
C HIS A 317 -25.98 0.86 15.32
N ALA A 318 -25.04 1.70 14.89
CA ALA A 318 -25.37 2.83 14.03
C ALA A 318 -24.27 3.16 13.03
N PHE A 319 -24.68 3.83 11.96
CA PHE A 319 -23.79 4.57 11.08
C PHE A 319 -24.24 6.04 11.02
N THR A 320 -23.29 6.94 11.17
CA THR A 320 -23.55 8.38 11.26
C THR A 320 -23.81 9.00 9.88
N THR A 321 -24.64 10.02 9.82
CA THR A 321 -24.78 10.87 8.62
C THR A 321 -24.17 12.26 8.86
N ARG A 322 -24.21 13.13 7.85
CA ARG A 322 -23.82 14.55 7.92
C ARG A 322 -24.86 15.44 8.58
N VAL A 323 -26.08 14.93 8.83
CA VAL A 323 -27.25 15.74 9.24
C VAL A 323 -27.34 15.85 10.76
N GLY A 324 -27.63 17.05 11.25
CA GLY A 324 -27.90 17.33 12.66
C GLY A 324 -26.69 17.73 13.52
N GLY A 325 -25.54 18.02 12.91
CA GLY A 325 -24.36 18.52 13.64
C GLY A 325 -24.16 20.04 13.53
N VAL A 326 -23.05 20.53 14.11
CA VAL A 326 -22.73 21.96 14.25
C VAL A 326 -21.53 22.44 13.41
N SER A 327 -20.85 21.52 12.74
CA SER A 327 -19.72 21.83 11.86
C SER A 327 -20.16 22.54 10.58
N GLN A 328 -19.22 23.21 9.90
CA GLN A 328 -19.51 24.07 8.74
C GLN A 328 -18.61 23.74 7.54
N LYS A 329 -18.94 24.29 6.37
CA LYS A 329 -18.17 24.17 5.12
C LYS A 329 -17.92 22.70 4.74
N GLU A 330 -16.66 22.29 4.48
CA GLU A 330 -16.29 20.89 4.20
C GLU A 330 -16.66 19.89 5.30
N PHE A 331 -16.83 20.37 6.53
CA PHE A 331 -17.17 19.55 7.68
C PHE A 331 -18.68 19.56 7.98
N ALA A 332 -19.49 20.28 7.20
CA ALA A 332 -20.90 20.42 7.47
C ALA A 332 -21.64 19.05 7.39
N ALA A 333 -22.45 18.65 8.37
CA ALA A 333 -22.65 19.28 9.68
C ALA A 333 -22.19 18.40 10.85
N MET A 334 -22.32 17.08 10.74
CA MET A 334 -21.98 16.12 11.80
C MET A 334 -20.59 15.51 11.60
N ASN A 335 -19.54 16.33 11.65
CA ASN A 335 -18.17 15.83 11.57
C ASN A 335 -17.72 15.24 12.91
N LEU A 336 -17.30 13.96 12.90
CA LEU A 336 -16.79 13.27 14.08
C LEU A 336 -15.26 13.08 14.06
N GLY A 337 -14.56 13.57 13.03
CA GLY A 337 -13.12 13.41 12.89
C GLY A 337 -12.30 14.48 13.63
N PHE A 338 -11.86 14.17 14.87
CA PHE A 338 -10.94 15.03 15.62
C PHE A 338 -9.62 15.29 14.89
N ARG A 339 -9.03 16.48 15.10
CA ARG A 339 -7.68 16.84 14.60
C ARG A 339 -7.52 16.74 13.07
N ARG A 340 -8.63 16.87 12.31
CA ARG A 340 -8.65 16.81 10.83
C ARG A 340 -8.98 18.15 10.16
N GLY A 341 -8.81 19.25 10.89
CA GLY A 341 -8.91 20.62 10.36
C GLY A 341 -10.22 21.35 10.69
N ASP A 342 -11.15 20.69 11.38
CA ASP A 342 -12.31 21.33 11.99
C ASP A 342 -11.99 21.80 13.41
N ASP A 343 -12.89 22.59 14.00
CA ASP A 343 -12.82 22.98 15.41
C ASP A 343 -13.11 21.78 16.32
N ASP A 344 -12.19 21.43 17.21
CA ASP A 344 -12.33 20.25 18.08
C ASP A 344 -13.52 20.40 19.06
N GLY A 345 -13.92 21.63 19.43
CA GLY A 345 -15.12 21.88 20.22
C GLY A 345 -16.41 21.51 19.47
N LYS A 346 -16.48 21.84 18.17
CA LYS A 346 -17.59 21.41 17.30
C LYS A 346 -17.62 19.89 17.11
N VAL A 347 -16.48 19.25 16.96
CA VAL A 347 -16.38 17.78 16.84
C VAL A 347 -16.84 17.11 18.14
N ALA A 348 -16.42 17.62 19.30
CA ALA A 348 -16.89 17.12 20.59
C ALA A 348 -18.40 17.27 20.77
N GLU A 349 -18.97 18.40 20.33
CA GLU A 349 -20.43 18.60 20.36
C GLU A 349 -21.17 17.64 19.42
N ASN A 350 -20.66 17.43 18.21
CA ASN A 350 -21.21 16.44 17.29
C ASN A 350 -21.23 15.03 17.89
N TYR A 351 -20.21 14.65 18.66
CA TYR A 351 -20.23 13.38 19.40
C TYR A 351 -21.38 13.30 20.40
N ARG A 352 -21.61 14.36 21.19
CA ARG A 352 -22.72 14.41 22.16
C ARG A 352 -24.07 14.32 21.47
N LEU A 353 -24.28 15.12 20.42
CA LEU A 353 -25.52 15.13 19.64
C LEU A 353 -25.81 13.76 19.03
N PHE A 354 -24.80 13.14 18.40
CA PHE A 354 -24.99 11.83 17.79
C PHE A 354 -25.25 10.73 18.83
N CYS A 355 -24.49 10.70 19.93
CA CYS A 355 -24.66 9.70 20.98
C CYS A 355 -26.05 9.81 21.64
N ALA A 356 -26.51 11.04 21.94
CA ALA A 356 -27.84 11.28 22.50
C ALA A 356 -28.97 10.83 21.56
N ALA A 357 -28.81 11.06 20.26
CA ALA A 357 -29.81 10.68 19.25
C ALA A 357 -29.81 9.17 18.95
N ALA A 358 -28.64 8.53 18.96
CA ALA A 358 -28.47 7.12 18.61
C ALA A 358 -28.43 6.18 19.83
N GLY A 359 -28.54 6.69 21.05
CA GLY A 359 -28.61 5.89 22.28
C GLY A 359 -27.26 5.30 22.74
N PHE A 360 -26.15 6.01 22.51
CA PHE A 360 -24.84 5.62 23.02
C PHE A 360 -24.44 6.49 24.22
N ASP A 361 -23.65 5.94 25.13
CA ASP A 361 -22.95 6.73 26.15
C ASP A 361 -21.67 7.34 25.54
N PRO A 362 -21.53 8.68 25.46
CA PRO A 362 -20.31 9.32 24.96
C PRO A 362 -19.05 8.86 25.69
N GLU A 363 -19.14 8.53 26.98
CA GLU A 363 -17.97 8.12 27.78
C GLU A 363 -17.60 6.65 27.56
N SER A 364 -18.43 5.86 26.87
CA SER A 364 -18.15 4.45 26.56
C SER A 364 -17.33 4.24 25.28
N LEU A 365 -17.12 5.30 24.49
CA LEU A 365 -16.55 5.22 23.14
C LEU A 365 -15.07 4.81 23.14
N VAL A 366 -14.71 3.88 22.25
CA VAL A 366 -13.32 3.43 22.04
C VAL A 366 -13.02 3.35 20.55
N CYS A 367 -11.92 3.96 20.12
CA CYS A 367 -11.47 3.98 18.73
C CYS A 367 -9.99 3.58 18.61
N GLY A 368 -9.69 2.75 17.61
CA GLY A 368 -8.33 2.36 17.25
C GLY A 368 -7.54 3.43 16.49
N ALA A 369 -6.23 3.20 16.36
CA ALA A 369 -5.33 3.99 15.51
C ALA A 369 -5.34 3.50 14.06
N GLN A 370 -6.47 3.68 13.37
CA GLN A 370 -6.68 3.17 12.01
C GLN A 370 -5.63 3.70 11.02
N ASP A 371 -4.89 2.79 10.37
CA ASP A 371 -3.90 3.10 9.35
C ASP A 371 -3.96 2.18 8.13
N HIS A 372 -5.07 1.44 7.97
CA HIS A 372 -5.40 0.53 6.86
C HIS A 372 -4.64 -0.81 6.89
N HIS A 373 -4.24 -1.27 8.07
CA HIS A 373 -3.79 -2.65 8.30
C HIS A 373 -4.96 -3.52 8.79
N VAL A 374 -4.64 -4.73 9.26
CA VAL A 374 -5.61 -5.73 9.71
C VAL A 374 -5.48 -6.07 11.20
N ASN A 375 -4.80 -5.21 11.96
CA ASN A 375 -4.57 -5.42 13.38
C ASN A 375 -5.86 -5.17 14.18
N ILE A 376 -6.19 -6.11 15.08
CA ILE A 376 -7.42 -6.11 15.86
C ILE A 376 -7.11 -6.21 17.35
N ARG A 377 -7.71 -5.33 18.15
CA ARG A 377 -7.56 -5.31 19.61
C ARG A 377 -8.83 -5.73 20.32
N ARG A 378 -8.71 -6.53 21.38
CA ARG A 378 -9.79 -6.71 22.36
C ARG A 378 -9.76 -5.54 23.35
N VAL A 379 -10.91 -4.95 23.62
CA VAL A 379 -11.04 -3.78 24.51
C VAL A 379 -12.05 -4.04 25.62
N THR A 380 -11.87 -3.38 26.76
CA THR A 380 -12.73 -3.46 27.95
C THR A 380 -13.01 -2.05 28.50
N ALA A 381 -13.73 -1.94 29.61
CA ALA A 381 -14.02 -0.69 30.31
C ALA A 381 -12.77 0.18 30.57
N GLU A 382 -11.58 -0.41 30.73
CA GLU A 382 -10.32 0.32 30.92
C GLU A 382 -9.95 1.19 29.71
N ASN A 383 -10.42 0.82 28.52
CA ASN A 383 -10.11 1.49 27.27
C ASN A 383 -11.08 2.63 26.92
N ARG A 384 -12.14 2.84 27.71
CA ARG A 384 -13.13 3.90 27.50
C ARG A 384 -12.50 5.27 27.27
N GLY A 385 -12.95 5.96 26.23
CA GLY A 385 -12.44 7.25 25.79
C GLY A 385 -11.19 7.19 24.90
N THR A 386 -10.49 6.06 24.78
CA THR A 386 -9.29 5.95 23.93
C THR A 386 -9.60 6.31 22.47
N GLY A 387 -8.80 7.22 21.91
CA GLY A 387 -8.93 7.67 20.53
C GLY A 387 -10.00 8.73 20.28
N ILE A 388 -10.82 9.05 21.29
CA ILE A 388 -11.87 10.08 21.27
C ILE A 388 -11.53 11.17 22.29
N TRP A 389 -11.72 10.89 23.58
CA TRP A 389 -11.48 11.82 24.70
C TRP A 389 -10.06 11.71 25.26
N ARG A 390 -9.45 10.53 25.11
CA ARG A 390 -8.07 10.24 25.49
C ARG A 390 -7.23 9.99 24.25
N GLU A 391 -5.93 10.17 24.38
CA GLU A 391 -5.02 9.84 23.30
C GLU A 391 -5.05 8.34 22.96
N LYS A 392 -4.54 8.03 21.77
CA LYS A 392 -4.37 6.64 21.34
C LYS A 392 -3.18 6.06 22.10
N ASP A 393 -3.38 4.89 22.68
CA ASP A 393 -2.39 4.15 23.48
C ASP A 393 -1.66 3.07 22.67
N MET A 394 -2.10 2.81 21.44
CA MET A 394 -1.46 1.89 20.49
C MET A 394 -1.47 2.47 19.08
N GLU A 395 -0.47 2.11 18.29
CA GLU A 395 -0.42 2.39 16.85
C GLU A 395 -1.10 1.25 16.06
N SER A 396 -1.54 1.56 14.84
CA SER A 396 -2.05 0.59 13.85
C SER A 396 -3.08 -0.40 14.41
N ILE A 397 -4.27 0.10 14.77
CA ILE A 397 -5.42 -0.74 15.15
C ILE A 397 -6.61 -0.36 14.27
N ASP A 398 -6.99 -1.26 13.37
CA ASP A 398 -8.07 -1.07 12.41
C ASP A 398 -9.33 -1.86 12.78
N GLY A 399 -9.27 -2.78 13.75
CA GLY A 399 -10.45 -3.43 14.30
C GLY A 399 -10.44 -3.53 15.81
N LEU A 400 -11.64 -3.59 16.39
CA LEU A 400 -11.87 -3.76 17.82
C LEU A 400 -12.88 -4.87 18.05
N CYS A 401 -12.76 -5.57 19.18
CA CYS A 401 -13.76 -6.55 19.63
C CYS A 401 -13.90 -6.51 21.15
N THR A 402 -15.07 -6.88 21.67
CA THR A 402 -15.36 -6.89 23.11
C THR A 402 -16.61 -7.72 23.44
N ASP A 403 -16.65 -8.22 24.68
CA ASP A 403 -17.80 -8.80 25.37
C ASP A 403 -18.25 -7.93 26.57
N ASP A 404 -17.64 -6.75 26.74
CA ASP A 404 -17.90 -5.82 27.84
C ASP A 404 -18.99 -4.80 27.47
N PRO A 405 -20.17 -4.81 28.14
CA PRO A 405 -21.25 -3.87 27.83
C PRO A 405 -20.96 -2.42 28.22
N ALA A 406 -19.87 -2.14 28.93
CA ALA A 406 -19.44 -0.77 29.24
C ALA A 406 -18.71 -0.09 28.05
N VAL A 407 -18.54 -0.78 26.92
CA VAL A 407 -17.75 -0.31 25.78
C VAL A 407 -18.61 -0.13 24.52
N THR A 408 -18.45 1.01 23.86
CA THR A 408 -18.93 1.26 22.50
C THR A 408 -17.75 1.29 21.54
N LEU A 409 -17.73 0.39 20.57
CA LEU A 409 -16.73 0.34 19.51
C LEU A 409 -17.00 1.44 18.47
N VAL A 410 -15.96 2.18 18.07
CA VAL A 410 -16.05 3.26 17.07
C VAL A 410 -15.02 3.05 15.96
N ILE A 411 -15.48 3.12 14.71
CA ILE A 411 -14.62 3.08 13.52
C ILE A 411 -14.90 4.29 12.64
N TYR A 412 -13.86 5.08 12.35
CA TYR A 412 -13.95 6.20 11.40
C TYR A 412 -13.95 5.71 9.96
N CYS A 413 -14.80 6.30 9.13
CA CYS A 413 -14.80 6.02 7.70
C CYS A 413 -15.29 7.22 6.87
N ALA A 414 -14.78 7.30 5.64
CA ALA A 414 -15.39 8.05 4.55
C ALA A 414 -14.90 7.39 3.27
N ASP A 415 -15.74 6.51 2.72
CA ASP A 415 -15.50 5.56 1.62
C ASP A 415 -14.93 4.19 2.00
N CYS A 416 -14.15 4.04 3.08
CA CYS A 416 -13.69 2.71 3.52
C CYS A 416 -14.81 1.92 4.20
N VAL A 417 -14.77 0.59 4.11
CA VAL A 417 -15.86 -0.30 4.54
C VAL A 417 -15.81 -0.52 6.06
N PRO A 418 -16.85 -0.16 6.83
CA PRO A 418 -17.01 -0.66 8.19
C PRO A 418 -17.66 -2.06 8.17
N LEU A 419 -17.09 -3.00 8.93
CA LEU A 419 -17.59 -4.37 9.07
C LEU A 419 -18.04 -4.58 10.51
N TYR A 420 -19.29 -5.00 10.70
CA TYR A 420 -19.92 -5.24 11.99
C TYR A 420 -20.08 -6.74 12.21
N PHE A 421 -19.77 -7.22 13.41
CA PHE A 421 -19.82 -8.65 13.75
C PHE A 421 -20.54 -8.81 15.08
N LEU A 422 -21.56 -9.66 15.12
CA LEU A 422 -22.31 -9.99 16.33
C LEU A 422 -22.20 -11.49 16.58
N ASP A 423 -21.75 -11.86 17.77
CA ASP A 423 -21.78 -13.23 18.29
C ASP A 423 -22.86 -13.33 19.38
N PRO A 424 -24.08 -13.79 19.02
CA PRO A 424 -25.17 -13.90 19.98
C PRO A 424 -24.90 -14.95 21.08
N ALA A 425 -24.08 -15.97 20.80
CA ALA A 425 -23.85 -17.08 21.72
C ALA A 425 -22.97 -16.65 22.91
N HIS A 426 -21.96 -15.83 22.65
CA HIS A 426 -21.04 -15.34 23.67
C HIS A 426 -21.32 -13.90 24.10
N ARG A 427 -22.35 -13.26 23.53
CA ARG A 427 -22.64 -11.82 23.68
C ARG A 427 -21.40 -10.95 23.41
N ALA A 428 -20.69 -11.25 22.33
CA ALA A 428 -19.51 -10.52 21.91
C ALA A 428 -19.77 -9.78 20.59
N ILE A 429 -19.07 -8.66 20.40
CA ILE A 429 -19.16 -7.81 19.22
C ILE A 429 -17.78 -7.51 18.65
N GLY A 430 -17.73 -7.31 17.34
CA GLY A 430 -16.56 -6.85 16.60
C GLY A 430 -16.91 -5.72 15.64
N LEU A 431 -16.02 -4.74 15.51
CA LEU A 431 -16.15 -3.64 14.55
C LEU A 431 -14.80 -3.37 13.90
N ALA A 432 -14.76 -3.41 12.56
CA ALA A 432 -13.53 -3.31 11.79
C ALA A 432 -13.60 -2.28 10.67
N HIS A 433 -12.46 -1.64 10.39
CA HIS A 433 -12.21 -0.78 9.25
C HIS A 433 -11.50 -1.55 8.15
N ALA A 434 -12.15 -1.68 7.00
CA ALA A 434 -11.60 -2.29 5.81
C ALA A 434 -11.56 -1.27 4.66
N GLY A 435 -10.49 -0.47 4.62
CA GLY A 435 -10.12 0.22 3.38
C GLY A 435 -9.67 -0.78 2.31
N TRP A 436 -9.25 -0.32 1.12
CA TRP A 436 -8.87 -1.26 0.06
C TRP A 436 -7.70 -2.17 0.44
N ARG A 437 -6.72 -1.67 1.21
CA ARG A 437 -5.58 -2.46 1.71
C ARG A 437 -6.03 -3.51 2.71
N GLY A 438 -6.79 -3.11 3.73
CA GLY A 438 -7.36 -4.03 4.72
C GLY A 438 -8.29 -5.06 4.09
N THR A 439 -9.08 -4.67 3.08
CA THR A 439 -9.93 -5.59 2.32
C THR A 439 -9.08 -6.61 1.56
N ALA A 440 -8.09 -6.17 0.77
CA ALA A 440 -7.22 -7.07 0.03
C ALA A 440 -6.41 -8.01 0.94
N ALA A 441 -6.04 -7.54 2.14
CA ALA A 441 -5.37 -8.33 3.17
C ALA A 441 -6.31 -9.23 3.98
N GLY A 442 -7.62 -9.22 3.73
CA GLY A 442 -8.57 -10.13 4.36
C GLY A 442 -9.06 -9.72 5.75
N MET A 443 -9.17 -8.43 6.07
CA MET A 443 -9.65 -7.91 7.38
C MET A 443 -10.92 -8.61 7.89
N ALA A 444 -11.86 -8.93 6.99
CA ALA A 444 -13.09 -9.63 7.36
C ALA A 444 -12.81 -11.04 7.93
N ARG A 445 -11.89 -11.80 7.32
CA ARG A 445 -11.46 -13.10 7.81
C ARG A 445 -10.69 -12.96 9.12
N GLU A 446 -9.77 -12.00 9.20
CA GLU A 446 -8.96 -11.75 10.40
C GLU A 446 -9.84 -11.45 11.63
N MET A 447 -10.95 -10.72 11.47
CA MET A 447 -11.90 -10.48 12.56
C MET A 447 -12.63 -11.75 13.00
N VAL A 448 -13.08 -12.57 12.05
CA VAL A 448 -13.72 -13.87 12.37
C VAL A 448 -12.76 -14.75 13.18
N GLU A 449 -11.50 -14.86 12.74
CA GLU A 449 -10.47 -15.63 13.46
C GLU A 449 -10.17 -15.03 14.84
N ARG A 450 -10.11 -13.69 14.94
CA ARG A 450 -9.84 -13.00 16.19
C ARG A 450 -10.94 -13.23 17.21
N MET A 451 -12.21 -13.10 16.80
CA MET A 451 -13.36 -13.39 17.68
C MET A 451 -13.38 -14.87 18.10
N GLY A 452 -13.04 -15.79 17.18
CA GLY A 452 -12.88 -17.21 17.51
C GLY A 452 -11.84 -17.45 18.60
N LYS A 453 -10.68 -16.79 18.50
CA LYS A 453 -9.60 -16.88 19.51
C LYS A 453 -9.95 -16.24 20.85
N GLU A 454 -10.68 -15.12 20.86
CA GLU A 454 -10.97 -14.35 22.07
C GLU A 454 -12.20 -14.83 22.84
N PHE A 455 -13.23 -15.33 22.14
CA PHE A 455 -14.53 -15.65 22.73
C PHE A 455 -15.00 -17.08 22.45
N GLY A 456 -14.32 -17.84 21.59
CA GLY A 456 -14.82 -19.14 21.12
C GLY A 456 -15.90 -19.03 20.06
N THR A 457 -16.03 -17.85 19.43
CA THR A 457 -16.98 -17.58 18.35
C THR A 457 -16.89 -18.62 17.23
N ARG A 458 -18.04 -19.19 16.86
CA ARG A 458 -18.16 -20.07 15.70
C ARG A 458 -18.61 -19.26 14.48
N PRO A 459 -17.89 -19.31 13.34
CA PRO A 459 -18.25 -18.54 12.15
C PRO A 459 -19.69 -18.77 11.68
N GLN A 460 -20.22 -19.98 11.84
CA GLN A 460 -21.56 -20.35 11.37
C GLN A 460 -22.69 -19.66 12.16
N ASP A 461 -22.40 -19.19 13.38
CA ASP A 461 -23.35 -18.52 14.26
C ASP A 461 -23.23 -16.99 14.21
N LEU A 462 -22.18 -16.48 13.57
CA LEU A 462 -21.88 -15.06 13.51
C LEU A 462 -22.86 -14.33 12.59
N LEU A 463 -23.43 -13.22 13.07
CA LEU A 463 -24.15 -12.27 12.23
C LEU A 463 -23.19 -11.17 11.81
N VAL A 464 -23.10 -10.89 10.51
CA VAL A 464 -22.14 -9.93 9.98
C VAL A 464 -22.83 -8.93 9.08
N ALA A 465 -22.47 -7.65 9.18
CA ALA A 465 -22.96 -6.63 8.27
C ALA A 465 -21.83 -5.79 7.66
N VAL A 466 -21.99 -5.48 6.37
CA VAL A 466 -21.10 -4.60 5.60
C VAL A 466 -21.77 -3.23 5.48
N GLY A 467 -21.23 -2.22 6.16
CA GLY A 467 -21.87 -0.91 6.27
C GLY A 467 -21.57 0.05 5.12
N PRO A 468 -22.12 1.28 5.20
CA PRO A 468 -21.99 2.30 4.16
C PRO A 468 -20.53 2.64 3.83
N SER A 469 -20.19 2.62 2.54
CA SER A 469 -18.84 2.91 2.04
C SER A 469 -18.90 3.26 0.55
N ILE A 470 -17.78 3.42 -0.15
CA ILE A 470 -17.84 3.65 -1.61
C ILE A 470 -18.30 2.37 -2.32
N GLY A 471 -19.30 2.49 -3.18
CA GLY A 471 -19.88 1.37 -3.91
C GLY A 471 -19.12 1.01 -5.19
N PRO A 472 -19.42 -0.15 -5.79
CA PRO A 472 -18.68 -0.71 -6.94
C PRO A 472 -18.67 0.20 -8.16
N GLU A 473 -19.78 0.88 -8.46
CA GLU A 473 -19.88 1.81 -9.60
C GLU A 473 -19.04 3.08 -9.43
N CYS A 474 -18.64 3.41 -8.20
CA CYS A 474 -17.89 4.62 -7.88
C CYS A 474 -16.42 4.36 -7.57
N PHE A 475 -16.05 3.14 -7.18
CA PHE A 475 -14.70 2.81 -6.76
C PHE A 475 -13.80 2.40 -7.93
N GLU A 476 -13.50 3.40 -8.76
CA GLU A 476 -12.50 3.27 -9.82
C GLU A 476 -11.07 3.31 -9.22
N VAL A 477 -10.21 2.41 -9.69
CA VAL A 477 -8.81 2.28 -9.26
C VAL A 477 -7.87 2.08 -10.45
N ASP A 478 -6.60 2.43 -10.23
CA ASP A 478 -5.52 2.25 -11.21
C ASP A 478 -5.06 0.77 -11.23
N ALA A 479 -4.35 0.38 -12.30
CA ALA A 479 -3.88 -0.99 -12.49
C ALA A 479 -3.17 -1.61 -11.27
N PRO A 480 -2.25 -0.94 -10.56
CA PRO A 480 -1.58 -1.56 -9.41
C PRO A 480 -2.53 -1.94 -8.27
N VAL A 481 -3.64 -1.22 -8.10
CA VAL A 481 -4.64 -1.59 -7.09
C VAL A 481 -5.55 -2.69 -7.63
N GLY A 482 -5.99 -2.59 -8.89
CA GLY A 482 -6.80 -3.63 -9.52
C GLY A 482 -6.12 -4.99 -9.53
N GLU A 483 -4.82 -5.02 -9.84
CA GLU A 483 -3.99 -6.24 -9.87
C GLU A 483 -3.89 -6.93 -8.51
N GLU A 484 -3.83 -6.18 -7.40
CA GLU A 484 -3.86 -6.79 -6.05
C GLU A 484 -5.16 -7.56 -5.80
N PHE A 485 -6.30 -7.04 -6.27
CA PHE A 485 -7.57 -7.74 -6.15
C PHE A 485 -7.74 -8.87 -7.16
N LEU A 486 -7.15 -8.77 -8.36
CA LEU A 486 -7.18 -9.85 -9.36
C LEU A 486 -6.47 -11.12 -8.88
N LYS A 487 -5.46 -10.99 -8.01
CA LYS A 487 -4.74 -12.11 -7.37
C LYS A 487 -5.59 -12.89 -6.36
N LEU A 488 -6.69 -12.32 -5.89
CA LEU A 488 -7.53 -12.95 -4.87
C LEU A 488 -8.45 -14.01 -5.47
N PRO A 489 -8.80 -15.07 -4.71
CA PRO A 489 -9.80 -16.04 -5.14
C PRO A 489 -11.13 -15.37 -5.46
N GLN A 490 -11.84 -15.90 -6.47
CA GLN A 490 -13.14 -15.36 -6.90
C GLN A 490 -13.11 -13.90 -7.37
N SER A 491 -11.94 -13.38 -7.77
CA SER A 491 -11.78 -11.98 -8.22
C SER A 491 -12.76 -11.55 -9.31
N GLY A 492 -13.18 -12.47 -10.19
CA GLY A 492 -14.23 -12.21 -11.18
C GLY A 492 -15.61 -11.82 -10.62
N LYS A 493 -15.86 -11.99 -9.30
CA LYS A 493 -17.09 -11.53 -8.65
C LYS A 493 -17.04 -10.07 -8.19
N PHE A 494 -15.84 -9.53 -7.96
CA PHE A 494 -15.67 -8.21 -7.33
C PHE A 494 -14.68 -7.30 -8.05
N VAL A 495 -14.10 -7.72 -9.17
CA VAL A 495 -13.30 -6.87 -10.05
C VAL A 495 -13.97 -6.83 -11.41
N SER A 496 -14.20 -5.63 -11.94
CA SER A 496 -14.63 -5.43 -13.32
C SER A 496 -13.69 -4.50 -14.08
N GLY A 497 -13.59 -4.73 -15.39
CA GLY A 497 -12.65 -4.04 -16.28
C GLY A 497 -11.47 -4.92 -16.74
N PRO A 498 -10.44 -4.33 -17.36
CA PRO A 498 -10.23 -2.89 -17.44
C PRO A 498 -11.22 -2.19 -18.40
N GLN A 499 -11.69 -1.00 -18.00
CA GLN A 499 -12.34 -0.04 -18.90
C GLN A 499 -11.31 1.06 -19.20
N GLY A 500 -10.64 0.98 -20.36
CA GLY A 500 -9.44 1.77 -20.61
C GLY A 500 -8.26 1.32 -19.75
N GLU A 501 -7.72 2.19 -18.91
CA GLU A 501 -6.61 1.87 -17.97
C GLU A 501 -7.09 1.69 -16.51
N LYS A 502 -8.39 1.58 -16.28
CA LYS A 502 -9.01 1.59 -14.95
C LYS A 502 -9.80 0.33 -14.66
N TYR A 503 -9.81 -0.04 -13.38
CA TYR A 503 -10.61 -1.13 -12.84
C TYR A 503 -11.67 -0.58 -11.89
N HIS A 504 -12.78 -1.29 -11.74
CA HIS A 504 -13.73 -1.07 -10.65
C HIS A 504 -13.65 -2.25 -9.69
N VAL A 505 -13.57 -1.95 -8.39
CA VAL A 505 -13.48 -2.97 -7.34
C VAL A 505 -14.70 -2.86 -6.42
N ASP A 506 -15.43 -3.96 -6.28
CA ASP A 506 -16.50 -4.11 -5.30
C ASP A 506 -15.91 -4.54 -3.95
N LEU A 507 -15.64 -3.56 -3.09
CA LEU A 507 -15.16 -3.84 -1.74
C LEU A 507 -16.20 -4.57 -0.88
N TRP A 508 -17.50 -4.41 -1.16
CA TRP A 508 -18.55 -5.11 -0.43
C TRP A 508 -18.52 -6.60 -0.74
N GLU A 509 -18.47 -6.94 -2.02
CA GLU A 509 -18.45 -8.33 -2.46
C GLU A 509 -17.12 -9.02 -2.12
N CYS A 510 -15.99 -8.31 -2.20
CA CYS A 510 -14.70 -8.86 -1.78
C CYS A 510 -14.71 -9.25 -0.28
N ASN A 511 -15.19 -8.36 0.60
CA ASN A 511 -15.34 -8.69 2.02
C ASN A 511 -16.34 -9.84 2.24
N ARG A 512 -17.43 -9.90 1.47
CA ARG A 512 -18.38 -11.01 1.50
C ARG A 512 -17.72 -12.36 1.15
N GLN A 513 -16.88 -12.41 0.12
CA GLN A 513 -16.15 -13.63 -0.23
C GLN A 513 -15.16 -14.05 0.88
N PHE A 514 -14.51 -13.10 1.55
CA PHE A 514 -13.70 -13.41 2.74
C PHE A 514 -14.54 -13.98 3.89
N LEU A 515 -15.72 -13.43 4.16
CA LEU A 515 -16.63 -13.95 5.20
C LEU A 515 -17.10 -15.37 4.90
N LEU A 516 -17.52 -15.63 3.65
CA LEU A 516 -17.95 -16.97 3.21
C LEU A 516 -16.82 -17.99 3.34
N SER A 517 -15.61 -17.64 2.90
CA SER A 517 -14.43 -18.52 3.03
C SER A 517 -13.99 -18.73 4.48
N ALA A 518 -14.27 -17.80 5.39
CA ALA A 518 -14.08 -17.96 6.82
C ALA A 518 -15.16 -18.83 7.49
N GLY A 519 -16.19 -19.26 6.75
CA GLY A 519 -17.25 -20.15 7.24
C GLY A 519 -18.49 -19.44 7.78
N VAL A 520 -18.64 -18.12 7.56
CA VAL A 520 -19.88 -17.40 7.88
C VAL A 520 -20.96 -17.80 6.89
N ARG A 521 -22.17 -18.11 7.40
CA ARG A 521 -23.33 -18.50 6.59
C ARG A 521 -23.83 -17.33 5.74
N GLU A 522 -24.18 -17.62 4.50
CA GLU A 522 -24.54 -16.60 3.51
C GLU A 522 -25.73 -15.73 3.95
N GLU A 523 -26.76 -16.37 4.51
CA GLU A 523 -27.97 -15.76 5.07
C GLU A 523 -27.73 -14.93 6.34
N ARG A 524 -26.54 -15.03 6.94
CA ARG A 524 -26.12 -14.24 8.11
C ARG A 524 -25.25 -13.05 7.72
N ILE A 525 -25.04 -12.81 6.43
CA ILE A 525 -24.26 -11.67 5.91
C ILE A 525 -25.21 -10.61 5.32
N THR A 526 -25.32 -9.47 5.98
CA THR A 526 -26.10 -8.32 5.53
C THR A 526 -25.22 -7.32 4.77
N LEU A 527 -25.58 -6.98 3.53
CA LEU A 527 -24.94 -5.88 2.81
C LEU A 527 -25.79 -4.62 2.93
N GLY A 528 -25.25 -3.53 3.46
CA GLY A 528 -25.98 -2.25 3.61
C GLY A 528 -26.31 -1.56 2.28
N LYS A 529 -25.46 -1.74 1.26
CA LYS A 529 -25.65 -1.19 -0.11
C LYS A 529 -25.88 0.33 -0.18
N VAL A 530 -25.23 1.09 0.71
CA VAL A 530 -25.29 2.57 0.70
C VAL A 530 -23.94 3.14 0.25
N CYS A 531 -23.91 3.75 -0.93
CA CYS A 531 -22.69 4.33 -1.49
C CYS A 531 -22.43 5.74 -0.93
N THR A 532 -21.34 5.94 -0.19
CA THR A 532 -20.95 7.27 0.37
C THR A 532 -20.72 8.33 -0.69
N MET A 533 -20.29 7.94 -1.89
CA MET A 533 -20.04 8.87 -3.00
C MET A 533 -21.33 9.29 -3.73
N CYS A 534 -22.31 8.39 -3.86
CA CYS A 534 -23.62 8.70 -4.43
C CYS A 534 -24.43 9.55 -3.45
N GLU A 535 -24.46 9.13 -2.18
CA GLU A 535 -25.15 9.80 -1.08
C GLU A 535 -24.27 10.87 -0.43
N SER A 536 -23.46 11.59 -1.20
CA SER A 536 -22.46 12.51 -0.64
C SER A 536 -23.05 13.75 0.03
N ASP A 537 -24.32 14.05 -0.24
CA ASP A 537 -25.12 15.06 0.44
C ASP A 537 -25.68 14.55 1.79
N LEU A 538 -25.67 13.24 2.05
CA LEU A 538 -26.04 12.63 3.33
C LEU A 538 -24.81 12.14 4.11
N LEU A 539 -23.79 11.61 3.45
CA LEU A 539 -22.62 10.95 4.03
C LEU A 539 -21.33 11.63 3.58
N PHE A 540 -20.30 11.67 4.43
CA PHE A 540 -18.99 12.15 3.98
C PHE A 540 -18.34 11.14 3.02
N SER A 541 -17.82 11.63 1.89
CA SER A 541 -17.01 10.84 0.94
C SER A 541 -15.68 11.52 0.66
N HIS A 542 -14.58 10.79 0.85
CA HIS A 542 -13.24 11.27 0.55
C HIS A 542 -13.02 11.42 -0.96
N ARG A 543 -13.52 10.48 -1.76
CA ARG A 543 -13.41 10.45 -3.21
C ARG A 543 -14.18 11.60 -3.83
N LYS A 544 -15.45 11.81 -3.43
CA LYS A 544 -16.30 12.88 -3.96
C LYS A 544 -15.67 14.25 -3.73
N THR A 545 -15.25 14.53 -2.49
CA THR A 545 -14.76 15.86 -2.10
C THR A 545 -13.24 16.00 -2.22
N ARG A 546 -12.56 14.98 -2.75
CA ARG A 546 -11.09 14.94 -2.94
C ARG A 546 -10.33 15.20 -1.64
N GLY A 547 -10.87 14.67 -0.55
CA GLY A 547 -10.32 14.75 0.79
C GLY A 547 -10.71 15.99 1.59
N ARG A 548 -11.57 16.87 1.07
CA ARG A 548 -12.14 18.00 1.81
C ARG A 548 -13.45 17.58 2.47
N ARG A 549 -13.36 16.89 3.60
CA ARG A 549 -14.52 16.26 4.26
C ARG A 549 -14.33 16.10 5.77
N GLY A 550 -15.44 16.03 6.51
CA GLY A 550 -15.50 15.47 7.87
C GLY A 550 -15.48 13.95 7.89
N SER A 551 -15.61 13.29 9.04
CA SER A 551 -15.65 11.83 9.11
C SER A 551 -17.00 11.30 9.55
N ASN A 552 -17.47 10.26 8.88
CA ASN A 552 -18.51 9.40 9.43
C ASN A 552 -17.88 8.45 10.47
N CYS A 553 -18.71 7.88 11.32
CA CYS A 553 -18.38 6.75 12.17
C CYS A 553 -19.40 5.62 12.03
N ALA A 554 -18.90 4.40 12.16
CA ALA A 554 -19.66 3.24 12.58
C ALA A 554 -19.55 3.11 14.11
N MET A 555 -20.66 2.81 14.78
CA MET A 555 -20.69 2.55 16.22
C MET A 555 -21.42 1.23 16.53
N LEU A 556 -20.90 0.47 17.49
CA LEU A 556 -21.49 -0.79 17.93
C LEU A 556 -21.24 -1.00 19.42
N ALA A 557 -22.29 -1.30 20.17
CA ALA A 557 -22.25 -1.58 21.60
C ALA A 557 -23.18 -2.75 21.94
N LEU A 558 -22.90 -3.45 23.04
CA LEU A 558 -23.86 -4.36 23.65
C LEU A 558 -24.89 -3.52 24.41
N SER A 559 -26.18 -3.86 24.27
CA SER A 559 -27.21 -3.30 25.13
C SER A 559 -27.09 -3.93 26.52
N GLY A 560 -27.12 -3.11 27.57
CA GLY A 560 -27.16 -3.60 28.96
C GLY A 560 -28.42 -4.43 29.21
N GLU A 561 -28.34 -5.42 30.09
CA GLU A 561 -29.53 -6.15 30.55
C GLU A 561 -30.45 -5.20 31.33
N GLY A 562 -31.61 -4.86 30.75
CA GLY A 562 -32.70 -4.18 31.46
C GLY A 562 -32.99 -2.73 31.04
N GLN A 563 -33.57 -2.54 29.85
CA GLN A 563 -34.55 -1.48 29.58
C GLN A 563 -35.62 -2.05 28.63
N GLY A 564 -36.40 -3.00 29.15
CA GLY A 564 -37.68 -3.42 28.60
C GLY A 564 -38.80 -2.87 29.46
#